data_AF-A0A3N5Q2A8-F1
#
_entry.id   AF-A0A3N5Q2A8-F1
#
_cell.length_a   1.000
_cell.length_b   1.000
_cell.length_c   1.000
_cell.angle_alpha   90.00
_cell.angle_beta   90.00
_cell.angle_gamma   90.00
#
_symmetry.space_group_name_H-M   'P 1'
#
loop_
_entity.id
_entity.type
_entity.pdbx_description
1 polymer ?
#
loop_
_entity_poly.entity_id
_entity_poly.type
_entity_poly.pdbx_seq_one_letter_code
_entity_poly.pdbx_strand_id
1 'polypeptide(L)'
;TTLARTEIIHAHAESTLNRFEEFGIDGVMGQAEWSTSGDGLVCPRCAAVGGKIYSLSDARGMLPMHPNCRCAWLPVLSSQRR
;
A
#
# COMPACT_ATOMS: atom_id res chain seq x y z
N THR A 1 7.23 -19.42 -7.41
CA THR A 1 5.84 -19.78 -7.76
C THR A 1 4.92 -18.60 -7.49
N THR A 2 3.80 -18.49 -8.20
CA THR A 2 2.89 -17.33 -8.14
C THR A 2 2.21 -17.16 -6.78
N LEU A 3 1.84 -18.26 -6.12
CA LEU A 3 1.23 -18.24 -4.77
C LEU A 3 2.20 -17.71 -3.72
N ALA A 4 3.43 -18.26 -3.67
CA ALA A 4 4.43 -17.83 -2.68
C ALA A 4 4.75 -16.32 -2.80
N ARG A 5 4.85 -15.80 -4.03
CA ARG A 5 5.05 -14.36 -4.24
C ARG A 5 3.86 -13.54 -3.73
N THR A 6 2.63 -14.00 -4.00
CA THR A 6 1.41 -13.29 -3.58
C THR A 6 1.33 -13.21 -2.05
N GLU A 7 1.59 -14.32 -1.36
CA GLU A 7 1.62 -14.35 0.11
C GLU A 7 2.74 -13.50 0.72
N ILE A 8 3.94 -13.48 0.12
CA ILE A 8 5.03 -12.60 0.58
C ILE A 8 4.62 -11.13 0.47
N ILE A 9 4.00 -10.73 -0.64
CA ILE A 9 3.54 -9.33 -0.82
C ILE A 9 2.41 -9.00 0.15
N HIS A 10 1.48 -9.94 0.38
CA HIS A 10 0.41 -9.76 1.37
C HIS A 10 0.99 -9.53 2.76
N ALA A 11 1.88 -10.43 3.22
CA ALA A 11 2.54 -10.31 4.52
C ALA A 11 3.34 -9.01 4.65
N HIS A 12 4.03 -8.58 3.60
CA HIS A 12 4.79 -7.32 3.60
C HIS A 12 3.87 -6.10 3.66
N ALA A 13 2.75 -6.11 2.93
CA ALA A 13 1.76 -5.03 2.95
C ALA A 13 1.13 -4.88 4.34
N GLU A 14 0.71 -5.99 4.95
CA GLU A 14 0.14 -6.00 6.30
C GLU A 14 1.14 -5.54 7.36
N SER A 15 2.39 -6.00 7.28
CA SER A 15 3.46 -5.56 8.18
C SER A 15 3.76 -4.06 8.03
N THR A 16 3.68 -3.54 6.81
CA THR A 16 3.89 -2.10 6.54
C THR A 16 2.78 -1.27 7.20
N LEU A 17 1.52 -1.69 7.09
CA LEU A 17 0.38 -1.03 7.74
C LEU A 17 0.47 -1.10 9.27
N ASN A 18 0.89 -2.25 9.84
CA ASN A 18 1.18 -2.35 11.28
C ASN A 18 2.22 -1.31 11.70
N ARG A 19 3.27 -1.15 10.89
CA ARG A 19 4.32 -0.18 11.19
C ARG A 19 3.81 1.25 11.12
N PHE A 20 2.90 1.56 10.19
CA PHE A 20 2.27 2.89 10.14
C PHE A 20 1.37 3.14 11.34
N GLU A 21 0.68 2.12 11.83
CA GLU A 21 -0.14 2.18 13.05
C GLU A 21 0.74 2.42 14.29
N GLU A 22 1.86 1.69 14.41
CA GLU A 22 2.85 1.87 15.48
C GLU A 22 3.53 3.25 15.42
N PHE A 23 3.86 3.75 14.22
CA PHE A 23 4.42 5.10 14.04
C PHE A 23 3.39 6.22 14.09
N GLY A 24 2.09 5.91 14.13
CA GLY A 24 1.00 6.88 14.29
C GLY A 24 1.04 7.65 15.61
N ILE A 25 1.95 7.29 16.52
CA ILE A 25 2.27 8.01 17.74
C ILE A 25 3.12 9.29 17.46
N ASP A 26 3.82 9.37 16.31
CA ASP A 26 4.78 10.44 15.96
C ASP A 26 4.43 11.23 14.66
N GLY A 27 3.15 11.37 14.31
CA GLY A 27 2.71 12.33 13.27
C GLY A 27 2.42 11.76 11.87
N VAL A 28 2.51 10.44 11.69
CA VAL A 28 1.87 9.74 10.56
C VAL A 28 0.38 9.63 10.87
N MET A 29 -0.46 10.52 10.32
CA MET A 29 -1.90 10.30 10.46
C MET A 29 -2.26 9.01 9.75
N GLY A 30 -3.00 8.11 10.42
CA GLY A 30 -3.29 6.72 10.04
C GLY A 30 -3.93 6.51 8.67
N GLN A 31 -3.19 6.87 7.63
CA GLN A 31 -3.57 6.86 6.24
C GLN A 31 -2.39 6.34 5.42
N ALA A 32 -2.71 5.51 4.43
CA ALA A 32 -1.75 4.92 3.51
C ALA A 32 -2.12 5.30 2.08
N GLU A 33 -1.13 5.71 1.30
CA GLU A 33 -1.26 5.96 -0.13
C GLU A 33 -0.89 4.70 -0.91
N TRP A 34 -1.73 4.35 -1.89
CA TRP A 34 -1.47 3.25 -2.81
C TRP A 34 -0.39 3.64 -3.83
N SER A 35 0.82 3.11 -3.65
CA SER A 35 1.93 3.32 -4.57
C SER A 35 2.02 2.21 -5.60
N THR A 36 2.02 2.59 -6.88
CA THR A 36 2.28 1.66 -8.00
C THR A 36 3.77 1.66 -8.33
N SER A 37 4.23 0.69 -9.14
CA SER A 37 5.62 0.68 -9.62
C SER A 37 6.00 1.88 -10.49
N GLY A 38 5.04 2.68 -10.95
CA GLY A 38 5.29 3.91 -11.72
C GLY A 38 5.88 3.71 -13.11
N ASP A 39 5.93 2.47 -13.61
CA ASP A 39 6.47 2.13 -14.92
C ASP A 39 5.37 1.79 -15.94
N GLY A 40 5.75 1.61 -17.21
CA GLY A 40 4.83 1.25 -18.29
C GLY A 40 4.23 -0.16 -18.18
N LEU A 41 4.57 -0.92 -17.14
CA LEU A 41 4.05 -2.27 -16.88
C LEU A 41 2.98 -2.29 -15.76
N VAL A 42 2.57 -1.12 -15.27
CA VAL A 42 1.46 -1.00 -14.32
C VAL A 42 0.16 -1.40 -15.03
N CYS A 43 -0.56 -2.36 -14.44
CA CYS A 43 -1.82 -2.83 -15.02
C CYS A 43 -2.93 -1.76 -14.88
N PRO A 44 -3.99 -1.79 -15.71
CA PRO A 44 -5.06 -0.79 -15.65
C PRO A 44 -5.76 -0.68 -14.29
N ARG A 45 -5.86 -1.79 -13.55
CA ARG A 45 -6.48 -1.81 -12.21
C ARG A 45 -5.66 -1.03 -11.19
N CYS A 46 -4.35 -1.26 -11.16
CA CYS A 46 -3.44 -0.52 -10.28
C CYS A 46 -3.30 0.94 -10.70
N ALA A 47 -3.29 1.24 -12.00
CA ALA A 47 -3.26 2.62 -12.49
C ALA A 47 -4.50 3.42 -12.04
N ALA A 48 -5.67 2.79 -11.98
CA ALA A 48 -6.92 3.45 -11.56
C ALA A 48 -6.98 3.78 -10.06
N VAL A 49 -6.15 3.14 -9.23
CA VAL A 49 -6.11 3.37 -7.78
C VAL A 49 -4.79 3.95 -7.29
N GLY A 50 -3.78 4.07 -8.16
CA GLY A 50 -2.50 4.65 -7.82
C GLY A 50 -2.65 6.09 -7.32
N GLY A 51 -1.99 6.40 -6.21
CA GLY A 51 -2.05 7.69 -5.54
C GLY A 51 -3.31 7.91 -4.69
N LYS A 52 -4.25 6.94 -4.63
CA LYS A 52 -5.39 7.04 -3.72
C LYS A 52 -4.95 6.81 -2.28
N ILE A 53 -5.54 7.58 -1.38
CA ILE A 53 -5.30 7.52 0.06
C ILE A 53 -6.44 6.73 0.70
N TYR A 54 -6.08 5.80 1.58
CA TYR A 54 -7.00 4.98 2.35
C TYR A 54 -6.69 5.14 3.83
N SER A 55 -7.71 4.96 4.68
CA SER A 55 -7.46 4.76 6.11
C SER A 55 -6.69 3.45 6.31
N LEU A 56 -5.94 3.30 7.42
CA LEU A 56 -5.25 2.04 7.71
C LEU A 56 -6.22 0.86 7.77
N SER A 57 -7.45 1.06 8.28
CA SER A 57 -8.48 0.01 8.33
C SER A 57 -8.97 -0.40 6.94
N ASP A 58 -9.16 0.55 6.03
CA ASP A 58 -9.62 0.25 4.67
C ASP A 58 -8.50 -0.40 3.83
N ALA A 59 -7.25 -0.06 4.10
CA ALA A 59 -6.08 -0.56 3.38
C ALA A 59 -5.79 -2.06 3.63
N ARG A 60 -6.25 -2.61 4.76
CA ARG A 60 -6.03 -4.02 5.14
C ARG A 60 -6.57 -4.97 4.09
N GLY A 61 -5.75 -5.94 3.69
CA GLY A 61 -6.12 -7.00 2.75
C GLY A 61 -6.34 -6.53 1.29
N MET A 62 -6.19 -5.25 0.97
CA MET A 62 -6.32 -4.80 -0.41
C MET A 62 -5.10 -5.15 -1.28
N LEU A 63 -3.91 -5.19 -0.68
CA LEU A 63 -2.68 -5.61 -1.34
C LEU A 63 -2.31 -7.04 -0.94
N PRO A 64 -1.97 -7.91 -1.91
CA PRO A 64 -1.92 -7.67 -3.36
C PRO A 64 -3.30 -7.78 -4.04
N MET A 65 -3.62 -6.84 -4.93
CA MET A 65 -4.89 -6.84 -5.69
C MET A 65 -4.99 -7.98 -6.72
N HIS A 66 -3.85 -8.49 -7.18
CA HIS A 66 -3.78 -9.54 -8.19
C HIS A 66 -2.47 -10.33 -8.08
N PRO A 67 -2.38 -11.52 -8.69
CA PRO A 67 -1.13 -12.26 -8.76
C PRO A 67 0.00 -11.41 -9.36
N ASN A 68 1.21 -11.55 -8.80
CA ASN A 68 2.40 -10.76 -9.19
C ASN A 68 2.23 -9.24 -9.06
N CYS A 69 1.32 -8.74 -8.22
CA CYS A 69 1.22 -7.31 -7.93
C CYS A 69 2.54 -6.77 -7.36
N ARG A 70 2.92 -5.57 -7.80
CA ARG A 70 4.15 -4.86 -7.41
C ARG A 70 3.87 -3.54 -6.70
N CYS A 71 2.62 -3.34 -6.26
CA CYS A 71 2.22 -2.13 -5.54
C CYS A 71 2.61 -2.24 -4.06
N ALA A 72 2.71 -1.10 -3.39
CA ALA A 72 3.09 -0.98 -1.99
C ALA A 72 2.33 0.16 -1.32
N TRP A 73 2.37 0.20 0.01
CA TRP A 73 1.82 1.29 0.80
C TRP A 73 2.90 2.35 1.09
N LEU A 74 2.55 3.62 0.93
CA LEU A 74 3.34 4.75 1.41
C LEU A 74 2.62 5.44 2.58
N PRO A 75 3.34 5.89 3.61
CA PRO A 75 2.73 6.62 4.71
C PRO A 75 2.38 8.04 4.27
N VAL A 76 1.20 8.55 4.68
CA VAL A 76 0.82 9.93 4.45
C VAL A 76 1.09 10.76 5.71
N LEU A 77 2.01 11.72 5.61
CA LEU A 77 2.34 12.64 6.70
C LEU A 77 1.37 13.83 6.71
N SER A 78 0.90 14.26 7.88
CA SER A 78 -0.05 15.37 8.01
C SER A 78 0.46 16.71 7.46
N SER A 79 1.78 16.90 7.35
CA SER A 79 2.42 18.14 6.88
C SER A 79 2.71 18.16 5.37
N GLN A 80 2.58 17.04 4.66
CA GLN A 80 2.87 16.93 3.22
C GLN A 80 1.55 16.74 2.45
N ARG A 81 0.74 17.81 2.42
CA ARG A 81 -0.30 17.95 1.39
C ARG A 81 0.40 18.49 0.13
N ARG A 82 0.75 17.59 -0.78
CA ARG A 82 1.39 17.92 -2.06
C ARG A 82 0.40 18.48 -3.07
#